data_AF-A0A6J4Y806-F1
#
_entry.id   AF-A0A6J4Y806-F1
#
_cell.length_a   1.000
_cell.length_b   1.000
_cell.length_c   1.000
_cell.angle_alpha   90.00
_cell.angle_beta   90.00
_cell.angle_gamma   90.00
#
_symmetry.space_group_name_H-M   'P 1'
#
loop_
_entity.id
_entity.type
_entity.pdbx_description
1 polymer ?
#
loop_
_entity_poly.entity_id
_entity_poly.type
_entity_poly.pdbx_seq_one_letter_code
_entity_poly.pdbx_strand_id
1 'polypeptide(L)'
;MQYFIFYSLDEVTAIGASPNIIANWELDSDDRWTVPIGLGLVRTFQFGKLPVRFGAEAHYSVIQPDDAVGQEWNLRFYVIPAVPSALFKWMD
;
A
#
# COMPACT_ATOMS: atom_id res chain seq x y z
N MET A 1 8.06 -10.87 2.30
CA MET A 1 8.13 -10.79 0.83
C MET A 1 7.03 -9.87 0.37
N GLN A 2 7.33 -8.84 -0.43
CA GLN A 2 6.31 -7.93 -0.94
C GLN A 2 6.05 -8.19 -2.42
N TYR A 3 4.78 -8.32 -2.80
CA TYR A 3 4.38 -8.40 -4.20
C TYR A 3 3.59 -7.15 -4.57
N PHE A 4 3.58 -6.83 -5.86
CA PHE A 4 2.93 -5.63 -6.40
C PHE A 4 2.09 -6.04 -7.60
N ILE A 5 0.80 -5.72 -7.56
CA ILE A 5 -0.10 -5.89 -8.70
C ILE A 5 -0.75 -4.55 -8.94
N PHE A 6 -0.47 -3.93 -10.08
CA PHE A 6 -1.07 -2.67 -10.49
C PHE A 6 -1.51 -2.75 -11.96
N TYR A 7 -2.73 -2.29 -12.21
CA TYR A 7 -3.32 -2.14 -13.52
C TYR A 7 -3.72 -0.67 -13.71
N SER A 8 -3.17 -0.03 -14.73
CA SER A 8 -3.51 1.36 -15.09
C SER A 8 -4.86 1.36 -15.80
N LEU A 9 -5.83 2.08 -15.23
CA LEU A 9 -7.14 2.30 -15.86
C LEU A 9 -7.06 3.47 -16.83
N ASP A 10 -6.30 4.50 -16.47
CA ASP A 10 -6.02 5.68 -17.28
C ASP A 10 -4.65 6.28 -16.89
N GLU A 11 -4.29 7.41 -17.49
CA GLU A 11 -3.00 8.09 -17.30
C GLU A 11 -2.73 8.51 -15.85
N VAL A 12 -3.77 8.73 -15.04
CA VAL A 12 -3.67 9.25 -13.67
C VAL A 12 -4.22 8.30 -12.62
N THR A 13 -4.89 7.22 -13.02
CA THR A 13 -5.59 6.27 -12.15
C THR A 13 -5.09 4.85 -12.39
N ALA A 14 -4.76 4.16 -11.31
CA ALA A 14 -4.41 2.74 -11.30
C ALA A 14 -5.17 2.03 -10.19
N ILE A 15 -5.57 0.79 -10.44
CA ILE A 15 -6.03 -0.13 -9.41
C ILE A 15 -4.93 -1.13 -9.10
N GLY A 16 -4.78 -1.48 -7.84
CA GLY A 16 -3.71 -2.38 -7.43
C GLY A 16 -3.44 -2.33 -5.94
N ALA A 17 -2.61 -3.26 -5.49
CA ALA A 17 -2.15 -3.29 -4.11
C ALA A 17 -0.74 -3.86 -4.02
N SER A 18 -0.08 -3.52 -2.93
CA SER A 18 1.23 -4.06 -2.59
C SER A 18 1.30 -4.58 -1.16
N PRO A 19 0.59 -5.67 -0.84
CA PRO A 19 0.62 -6.26 0.50
C PRO A 19 1.98 -6.94 0.76
N ASN A 20 2.28 -7.15 2.05
CA ASN A 20 3.51 -7.79 2.48
C ASN A 20 3.19 -9.14 3.11
N ILE A 21 3.76 -10.20 2.53
CA ILE A 21 3.69 -11.56 3.08
C ILE A 21 4.74 -11.69 4.18
N ILE A 22 4.31 -12.06 5.37
CA ILE A 22 5.16 -12.24 6.54
C ILE A 22 5.32 -13.75 6.80
N ALA A 23 6.55 -14.18 7.06
CA ALA A 23 6.86 -15.53 7.52
C ALA A 23 7.53 -15.42 8.89
N ASN A 24 6.85 -15.86 9.94
CA ASN A 24 7.37 -15.91 11.29
C ASN A 24 7.69 -17.35 11.69
N TRP A 25 8.98 -17.67 11.78
CA TRP A 25 9.47 -19.03 12.08
C TRP A 25 9.48 -19.37 13.57
N GLU A 26 9.17 -18.41 14.44
CA GLU A 26 9.06 -18.60 15.89
C GLU A 26 7.67 -19.11 16.30
N LEU A 27 6.69 -19.06 15.39
CA LEU A 27 5.34 -19.57 15.60
C LEU A 27 5.20 -21.05 15.18
N ASP A 28 4.20 -21.72 15.74
CA ASP A 28 3.84 -23.10 15.39
C ASP A 28 3.57 -23.25 13.88
N SER A 29 3.69 -24.46 13.35
CA SER A 29 3.67 -24.72 11.89
C SER A 29 2.47 -24.13 11.17
N ASP A 30 1.35 -24.05 11.87
CA ASP A 30 0.06 -23.68 11.32
C ASP A 30 -0.14 -22.15 11.31
N ASP A 31 0.69 -21.41 12.07
CA ASP A 31 0.62 -19.94 12.27
C ASP A 31 1.78 -19.17 11.60
N ARG A 32 2.69 -19.86 10.90
CA ARG A 32 3.93 -19.22 10.39
C ARG A 32 3.72 -18.18 9.31
N TRP A 33 2.60 -18.21 8.60
CA TRP A 33 2.39 -17.42 7.39
C TRP A 33 1.30 -16.39 7.58
N THR A 34 1.59 -15.16 7.19
CA THR A 34 0.58 -14.13 6.98
C THR A 34 0.56 -13.78 5.50
N VAL A 35 -0.55 -14.06 4.83
CA VAL A 35 -0.73 -13.82 3.40
C VAL A 35 -1.87 -12.83 3.19
N PRO A 36 -1.57 -11.54 3.05
CA PRO A 36 -2.58 -10.55 2.72
C PRO A 36 -2.80 -10.53 1.21
N ILE A 37 -4.07 -10.55 0.81
CA ILE A 37 -4.53 -10.18 -0.53
C ILE A 37 -5.10 -8.78 -0.47
N GLY A 38 -4.84 -7.98 -1.49
CA GLY A 38 -5.16 -6.57 -1.44
C GLY A 38 -5.68 -6.03 -2.74
N LEU A 39 -6.56 -5.03 -2.64
CA LEU A 39 -6.91 -4.18 -3.75
C LEU A 39 -7.00 -2.73 -3.27
N GLY A 40 -6.54 -1.83 -4.11
CA GLY A 40 -6.62 -0.41 -3.86
C GLY A 40 -6.80 0.38 -5.13
N LEU A 41 -7.13 1.65 -4.94
CA LEU A 41 -7.22 2.65 -5.98
C LEU A 41 -6.19 3.71 -5.71
N VAL A 42 -5.48 4.08 -6.76
CA VAL A 42 -4.49 5.14 -6.70
C VAL A 42 -4.80 6.14 -7.81
N ARG A 43 -4.88 7.41 -7.44
CA ARG A 43 -5.15 8.48 -8.38
C ARG A 43 -4.29 9.71 -8.11
N THR A 44 -3.77 10.28 -9.19
CA THR A 44 -3.03 11.54 -9.13
C THR A 44 -3.94 12.72 -9.46
N PHE A 45 -3.91 13.74 -8.62
CA PHE A 45 -4.65 14.99 -8.79
C PHE A 45 -3.66 16.15 -8.95
N GLN A 46 -3.97 17.11 -9.82
CA GLN A 46 -3.16 18.30 -10.01
C GLN A 46 -3.70 19.45 -9.15
N PHE A 47 -2.95 19.87 -8.15
CA PHE A 47 -3.23 21.07 -7.36
C PHE A 47 -2.41 22.23 -7.92
N GLY A 48 -2.94 22.89 -8.95
CA GLY A 48 -2.20 23.90 -9.71
C GLY A 48 -1.04 23.27 -10.47
N LYS A 49 0.20 23.56 -10.04
CA LYS A 49 1.43 22.96 -10.60
C LYS A 49 1.98 21.79 -9.79
N LEU A 50 1.28 21.39 -8.73
CA LEU A 50 1.70 20.33 -7.82
C LEU A 50 0.90 19.04 -8.09
N PRO A 51 1.52 18.00 -8.67
CA PRO A 51 0.92 16.68 -8.70
C PRO A 51 0.87 16.11 -7.28
N VAL A 52 -0.29 15.63 -6.85
CA VAL A 52 -0.47 14.93 -5.58
C VAL A 52 -1.12 13.59 -5.84
N ARG A 53 -0.42 12.51 -5.53
CA ARG A 53 -0.90 11.14 -5.69
C ARG A 53 -1.56 10.68 -4.39
N PHE A 54 -2.81 10.28 -4.48
CA PHE A 54 -3.60 9.71 -3.40
C PHE A 54 -3.76 8.22 -3.65
N GLY A 55 -3.51 7.40 -2.64
CA GLY A 55 -3.78 5.97 -2.69
C GLY A 55 -4.59 5.53 -1.49
N ALA A 56 -5.56 4.66 -1.75
CA ALA A 56 -6.30 3.95 -0.73
C ALA A 56 -6.27 2.46 -1.10
N GLU A 57 -5.79 1.63 -0.20
CA GLU A 57 -5.70 0.18 -0.37
C GLU A 57 -6.35 -0.52 0.82
N ALA A 58 -7.10 -1.57 0.55
CA ALA A 58 -7.61 -2.50 1.54
C ALA A 58 -6.93 -3.85 1.32
N HIS A 59 -6.35 -4.42 2.37
CA HIS A 59 -5.81 -5.76 2.37
C HIS A 59 -6.57 -6.62 3.36
N TYR A 60 -6.83 -7.85 2.95
CA TYR A 60 -7.42 -8.89 3.74
C TYR A 60 -6.42 -10.04 3.92
N SER A 61 -6.14 -10.43 5.16
CA SER A 61 -5.24 -11.55 5.47
C SER A 61 -6.00 -12.87 5.32
N VAL A 62 -5.71 -13.62 4.25
CA VAL A 62 -6.37 -14.92 3.97
C VAL A 62 -5.81 -16.03 4.87
N ILE A 63 -4.53 -15.94 5.17
CA ILE A 63 -3.83 -16.81 6.11
C ILE A 63 -3.27 -15.88 7.18
N GLN A 64 -3.60 -16.14 8.44
CA GLN A 64 -2.99 -15.50 9.60
C GLN A 64 -3.05 -16.47 10.80
N PRO A 65 -2.28 -16.21 11.87
CA PRO A 65 -2.33 -17.01 13.09
C PRO A 65 -3.72 -17.00 13.76
N ASP A 66 -4.16 -18.13 14.30
CA ASP A 66 -5.46 -18.24 14.99
C ASP A 66 -5.55 -17.33 16.23
N ASP A 67 -4.41 -17.10 16.89
CA ASP A 67 -4.29 -16.20 18.05
C ASP A 67 -4.18 -14.70 17.67
N ALA A 68 -4.03 -14.38 16.38
CA ALA A 68 -3.88 -12.99 15.91
C ALA A 68 -5.24 -12.28 15.75
N VAL A 69 -6.10 -12.30 16.76
CA VAL A 69 -7.41 -11.65 16.72
C VAL A 69 -7.25 -10.15 16.40
N GLY A 70 -7.62 -9.72 15.18
CA GLY A 70 -7.67 -8.31 14.78
C GLY A 70 -6.84 -7.87 13.57
N GLN A 71 -6.05 -8.74 12.93
CA GLN A 71 -5.28 -8.41 11.71
C GLN A 71 -5.89 -8.90 10.39
N GLU A 72 -7.18 -9.23 10.39
CA GLU A 72 -7.88 -9.65 9.17
C GLU A 72 -7.91 -8.55 8.10
N TRP A 73 -8.12 -7.29 8.51
CA TRP A 73 -8.24 -6.16 7.58
C TRP A 73 -7.18 -5.09 7.85
N ASN A 74 -6.40 -4.75 6.82
CA ASN A 74 -5.47 -3.64 6.81
C ASN A 74 -5.96 -2.58 5.83
N LEU A 75 -6.21 -1.37 6.31
CA LEU A 75 -6.55 -0.23 5.46
C LEU A 75 -5.35 0.71 5.40
N ARG A 76 -4.86 0.96 4.19
CA ARG A 76 -3.72 1.84 3.93
C ARG A 76 -4.18 3.03 3.12
N PHE A 77 -4.02 4.22 3.68
CA PHE A 77 -4.20 5.49 2.98
C PHE A 77 -2.87 6.23 2.92
N TYR A 78 -2.50 6.74 1.75
CA TYR A 78 -1.29 7.54 1.59
C TYR A 78 -1.50 8.71 0.63
N VAL A 79 -0.76 9.78 0.89
CA VAL A 79 -0.72 10.99 0.07
C VAL A 79 0.73 11.31 -0.23
N ILE A 80 1.06 11.41 -1.51
CA ILE A 80 2.42 11.63 -2.01
C ILE A 80 2.41 12.91 -2.85
N PRO A 81 2.79 14.07 -2.27
CA PRO A 81 2.97 15.29 -3.04
C PRO A 81 4.30 15.27 -3.79
N ALA A 82 4.28 15.50 -5.10
CA ALA A 82 5.48 15.60 -5.92
C ALA A 82 6.03 17.04 -5.86
N VAL A 83 6.63 17.41 -4.73
CA VAL A 83 7.13 18.77 -4.48
C VAL A 83 8.36 19.06 -5.35
N PRO A 84 8.31 20.07 -6.26
CA PRO A 84 9.48 20.44 -7.05
C PRO A 84 10.65 20.89 -6.17
N SER A 85 11.87 20.48 -6.51
CA SER A 85 13.10 20.93 -5.83
C SER A 85 13.26 22.46 -5.81
N ALA A 86 12.63 23.16 -6.75
CA ALA A 86 12.59 24.63 -6.79
C ALA A 86 12.00 25.29 -5.55
N LEU A 87 11.17 24.58 -4.75
CA LEU A 87 10.63 25.09 -3.48
C LEU A 87 11.65 25.05 -2.33
N PHE A 88 12.75 24.32 -2.47
CA PHE A 88 13.80 24.17 -1.45
C PHE A 88 15.09 24.93 -1.78
N LYS A 89 15.05 25.86 -2.74
CA LYS A 89 16.19 26.72 -3.13
C LYS A 89 16.81 27.53 -1.99
N TRP A 90 16.15 27.63 -0.84
CA TRP A 90 16.63 28.33 0.35
C TRP A 90 17.50 27.45 1.27
N MET A 91 17.68 26.17 0.94
CA MET A 91 18.48 25.21 1.71
C MET A 91 19.91 25.01 1.16
N ASP A 92 20.30 25.78 0.14
CA ASP A 92 21.66 25.86 -0.40
C ASP A 92 22.44 27.07 0.16
#